data_AF-R6VAF3-F1
#
_entry.id   AF-R6VAF3-F1
#
_cell.length_a   1.000
_cell.length_b   1.000
_cell.length_c   1.000
_cell.angle_alpha   90.00
_cell.angle_beta   90.00
_cell.angle_gamma   90.00
#
_symmetry.space_group_name_H-M   'P 1'
#
loop_
_entity.id
_entity.type
_entity.pdbx_description
1 polymer ?
#
loop_
_entity_poly.entity_id
_entity_poly.type
_entity_poly.pdbx_seq_one_letter_code
_entity_poly.pdbx_strand_id
1 'polypeptide(L)'
;MTLLEKIVFTADYIEPNRKLLEHLPAIRQMAFIDLDEAVYLILRDTVDYLGESDPDKENEIEHHTLEAYEYYRKLHEAANA
;
A
#
# COMPACT_ATOMS: atom_id res chain seq x y z
N MET A 1 -6.91 8.12 -5.99
CA MET A 1 -5.85 9.12 -5.78
C MET A 1 -5.44 9.76 -7.11
N THR A 2 -5.17 11.06 -7.13
CA THR A 2 -4.52 11.76 -8.24
C THR A 2 -3.04 11.33 -8.36
N LEU A 3 -2.38 11.66 -9.47
CA LEU A 3 -0.94 11.35 -9.64
C LEU A 3 -0.09 11.94 -8.51
N LEU A 4 -0.35 13.19 -8.12
CA LEU A 4 0.39 13.85 -7.05
C LEU A 4 0.18 13.16 -5.70
N GLU A 5 -1.06 12.78 -5.37
CA GLU A 5 -1.37 12.05 -4.15
C GLU A 5 -0.63 10.71 -4.09
N LYS A 6 -0.61 9.96 -5.19
CA LYS A 6 0.15 8.70 -5.27
C LYS A 6 1.64 8.93 -5.02
N ILE A 7 2.22 9.96 -5.64
CA ILE A 7 3.66 10.28 -5.46
C ILE A 7 3.95 10.58 -3.99
N VAL A 8 3.16 11.44 -3.34
CA VAL A 8 3.40 11.84 -1.94
C VAL A 8 3.19 10.65 -1.00
N PHE A 9 2.12 9.88 -1.20
CA PHE A 9 1.82 8.69 -0.41
C PHE A 9 2.93 7.63 -0.50
N THR A 10 3.34 7.28 -1.71
CA THR A 10 4.41 6.30 -1.93
C THR A 10 5.75 6.82 -1.41
N ALA A 11 6.08 8.10 -1.63
CA ALA A 11 7.34 8.69 -1.18
C ALA A 11 7.51 8.62 0.34
N ASP A 12 6.47 8.90 1.14
CA ASP A 12 6.52 8.81 2.60
C ASP A 12 6.87 7.39 3.09
N TYR A 13 6.34 6.38 2.41
CA TYR A 13 6.59 4.98 2.76
C TYR A 13 7.99 4.51 2.35
N ILE A 14 8.50 4.93 1.18
CA ILE A 14 9.73 4.37 0.60
C ILE A 14 11.00 5.18 0.88
N GLU A 15 10.90 6.29 1.59
CA GLU A 15 12.01 7.25 1.77
C GLU A 15 13.29 6.60 2.34
N PRO A 16 14.49 7.15 2.05
CA PRO A 16 15.75 6.49 2.37
C PRO A 16 15.96 6.14 3.85
N ASN A 17 15.45 6.95 4.77
CA ASN A 17 15.59 6.79 6.21
C ASN A 17 14.52 5.89 6.84
N ARG A 18 13.60 5.33 6.04
CA ARG A 18 12.60 4.40 6.54
C ARG A 18 13.31 3.15 7.07
N LYS A 19 12.86 2.67 8.24
CA LYS A 19 13.34 1.40 8.81
C LYS A 19 13.20 0.29 7.75
N LEU A 20 14.28 -0.46 7.52
CA LEU A 20 14.28 -1.53 6.53
C LEU A 20 13.33 -2.65 6.99
N LEU A 21 12.20 -2.76 6.29
CA LEU A 21 11.28 -3.89 6.35
C LEU A 21 11.61 -4.86 5.20
N GLU A 22 11.29 -6.14 5.35
CA GLU A 22 11.63 -7.18 4.37
C GLU A 22 11.09 -6.85 2.96
N HIS A 23 9.87 -6.31 2.89
CA HIS A 23 9.17 -5.99 1.64
C HIS A 23 9.61 -4.63 1.03
N LEU A 24 10.27 -3.77 1.80
CA LEU A 24 10.56 -2.38 1.41
C LEU A 24 11.45 -2.26 0.16
N PRO A 25 12.50 -3.08 -0.05
CA PRO A 25 13.28 -3.03 -1.29
C PRO A 25 12.46 -3.34 -2.55
N ALA A 26 11.52 -4.30 -2.47
CA ALA A 26 10.66 -4.64 -3.60
C ALA A 26 9.69 -3.50 -3.92
N ILE A 27 9.10 -2.88 -2.90
CA ILE A 27 8.20 -1.73 -3.06
C ILE A 27 8.96 -0.52 -3.65
N ARG A 28 10.20 -0.27 -3.19
CA ARG A 28 11.07 0.77 -3.76
C ARG A 28 11.30 0.57 -5.26
N GLN A 29 11.55 -0.65 -5.69
CA GLN A 29 11.70 -0.96 -7.11
C GLN A 29 10.38 -0.77 -7.86
N MET A 30 9.27 -1.27 -7.30
CA MET A 30 7.95 -1.20 -7.91
C MET A 30 7.50 0.24 -8.16
N ALA A 31 7.81 1.18 -7.24
CA ALA A 31 7.47 2.60 -7.39
C ALA A 31 8.03 3.26 -8.66
N PHE A 32 9.07 2.68 -9.27
CA PHE A 32 9.63 3.14 -10.55
C PHE A 32 9.14 2.34 -11.77
N ILE A 33 8.45 1.23 -11.57
CA ILE A 33 7.92 0.36 -12.62
C ILE A 33 6.43 0.64 -12.81
N ASP A 34 5.66 0.54 -11.73
CA ASP A 34 4.23 0.77 -11.70
C ASP A 34 3.84 1.40 -10.35
N LEU A 35 3.44 2.67 -10.41
CA LEU A 35 3.09 3.43 -9.21
C LEU A 35 1.76 2.97 -8.60
N ASP A 36 0.81 2.46 -9.41
CA ASP A 36 -0.46 1.95 -8.89
C ASP A 36 -0.23 0.61 -8.15
N GLU A 37 0.65 -0.25 -8.68
CA GLU A 37 1.05 -1.48 -7.99
C GLU A 37 1.84 -1.18 -6.71
N ALA A 38 2.74 -0.20 -6.72
CA ALA A 38 3.45 0.21 -5.50
C ALA A 38 2.50 0.71 -4.41
N VAL A 39 1.48 1.48 -4.78
CA VAL A 39 0.42 1.92 -3.87
C VAL A 39 -0.36 0.73 -3.30
N TYR A 40 -0.72 -0.24 -4.15
CA TYR A 40 -1.39 -1.47 -3.71
C TYR A 40 -0.57 -2.22 -2.66
N LEU A 41 0.72 -2.47 -2.93
CA LEU A 41 1.60 -3.18 -2.02
C LEU A 41 1.74 -2.47 -0.66
N ILE A 42 1.84 -1.14 -0.66
CA ILE A 42 1.90 -0.34 0.58
C ILE A 42 0.59 -0.46 1.36
N LEU A 43 -0.56 -0.36 0.69
CA LEU A 43 -1.87 -0.48 1.33
C LEU A 43 -2.09 -1.87 1.90
N ARG A 44 -1.72 -2.92 1.15
CA ARG A 44 -1.76 -4.32 1.62
C ARG A 44 -0.94 -4.47 2.89
N ASP A 45 0.34 -4.08 2.86
CA ASP A 45 1.23 -4.19 4.02
C ASP A 45 0.70 -3.39 5.22
N THR A 46 0.03 -2.25 4.97
CA THR A 46 -0.58 -1.43 6.03
C THR A 46 -1.81 -2.10 6.65
N VAL A 47 -2.72 -2.63 5.82
CA VAL A 47 -3.92 -3.33 6.29
C VAL A 47 -3.54 -4.61 7.01
N ASP A 48 -2.62 -5.40 6.44
CA ASP A 48 -2.11 -6.64 7.05
C ASP A 48 -1.49 -6.35 8.42
N TYR A 49 -0.61 -5.35 8.52
CA TYR A 49 0.00 -4.97 9.80
C TYR A 49 -1.03 -4.57 10.88
N LEU A 50 -2.07 -3.83 10.49
CA LEU A 50 -3.12 -3.39 11.41
C LEU A 50 -4.08 -4.53 11.79
N GLY A 51 -4.40 -5.42 10.84
CA GLY A 51 -5.29 -6.56 11.02
C GLY A 51 -4.67 -7.76 11.72
N GLU A 52 -3.37 -8.03 11.51
CA GLU A 52 -2.62 -9.09 12.21
C GLU A 52 -2.61 -8.90 13.74
N SER A 53 -2.77 -7.65 14.18
CA SER A 53 -2.74 -7.31 15.60
C SER A 53 -3.99 -7.80 16.36
N ASP A 54 -5.15 -7.86 15.69
CA ASP A 54 -6.44 -8.30 16.24
C ASP A 54 -7.52 -8.29 15.13
N PRO A 55 -8.17 -9.42 14.78
CA PRO A 55 -9.24 -9.47 13.79
C PRO A 55 -10.45 -8.57 14.13
N ASP A 56 -10.69 -8.29 15.41
CA ASP A 56 -11.79 -7.41 15.81
C ASP A 56 -11.48 -5.92 15.53
N LYS A 57 -10.21 -5.58 15.23
CA LYS A 57 -9.72 -4.24 14.90
C LYS A 57 -9.71 -3.88 13.43
N GLU A 58 -10.14 -4.78 12.53
CA GLU A 58 -10.45 -4.36 11.15
C GLU A 58 -11.45 -3.20 11.14
N ASN A 59 -12.37 -3.16 12.11
CA ASN A 59 -13.33 -2.07 12.31
C ASN A 59 -12.70 -0.77 12.84
N GLU A 60 -11.45 -0.83 13.34
CA GLU A 60 -10.68 0.33 13.81
C GLU A 60 -9.77 0.90 12.71
N ILE A 61 -9.56 0.18 11.60
CA ILE A 61 -8.85 0.72 10.44
C ILE A 61 -9.69 1.85 9.85
N GLU A 62 -9.04 2.98 9.61
CA GLU A 62 -9.68 4.14 9.02
C GLU A 62 -10.29 3.77 7.66
N HIS A 63 -11.54 4.19 7.43
CA HIS A 63 -12.35 3.65 6.33
C HIS A 63 -11.77 3.99 4.94
N HIS A 64 -11.18 5.18 4.76
CA HIS A 64 -10.58 5.56 3.48
C HIS A 64 -9.38 4.68 3.14
N THR A 65 -8.67 4.16 4.15
CA THR A 65 -7.58 3.19 3.95
C THR A 65 -8.11 1.88 3.36
N LEU A 66 -9.22 1.36 3.90
CA LEU A 66 -9.86 0.15 3.38
C LEU A 66 -10.44 0.36 1.98
N GLU A 67 -11.10 1.49 1.74
CA GLU A 67 -11.63 1.85 0.42
C GLU A 67 -10.52 1.95 -0.64
N ALA A 68 -9.41 2.59 -0.29
CA ALA A 68 -8.24 2.68 -1.17
C ALA A 68 -7.67 1.28 -1.43
N TYR A 69 -7.45 0.48 -0.37
CA TYR A 69 -6.94 -0.88 -0.51
C TYR A 69 -7.80 -1.72 -1.46
N GLU A 70 -9.11 -1.74 -1.25
CA GLU A 70 -10.06 -2.48 -2.09
C GLU A 70 -10.08 -2.01 -3.55
N TYR A 71 -9.96 -0.69 -3.78
CA TYR A 71 -9.84 -0.16 -5.14
C TYR A 71 -8.57 -0.65 -5.84
N TYR A 72 -7.42 -0.55 -5.17
CA TYR A 72 -6.13 -0.94 -5.72
C TYR A 72 -5.97 -2.46 -5.86
N ARG A 73 -6.56 -3.25 -4.95
CA ARG A 73 -6.62 -4.71 -5.08
C ARG A 73 -7.32 -5.15 -6.36
N LYS A 74 -8.46 -4.52 -6.70
CA LYS A 74 -9.19 -4.83 -7.94
C LYS A 74 -8.38 -4.52 -9.19
N LEU A 75 -7.59 -3.44 -9.18
CA LEU A 75 -6.69 -3.12 -10.30
C LEU A 75 -5.58 -4.17 -10.43
N HIS A 76 -4.97 -4.56 -9.32
CA HIS A 76 -3.97 -5.63 -9.28
C HIS A 76 -4.52 -6.96 -9.82
N GLU A 77 -5.69 -7.38 -9.34
CA GLU A 77 -6.35 -8.60 -9.81
C GLU A 77 -6.66 -8.54 -11.31
N ALA A 78 -7.16 -7.41 -11.81
CA ALA A 78 -7.48 -7.24 -13.23
C ALA A 78 -6.23 -7.24 -14.13
N ALA A 79 -5.08 -6.78 -13.64
CA ALA A 79 -3.81 -6.80 -14.37
C ALA A 79 -3.16 -8.20 -14.42
N ASN A 80 -3.52 -9.08 -13.48
CA ASN A 80 -2.93 -10.42 -13.32
C ASN A 80 -3.90 -11.57 -13.70
N ALA A 81 -5.08 -11.25 -14.23
CA ALA A 81 -6.06 -12.21 -14.76
C ALA A 81 -5.76 -12.59 -16.22
#